data_AF-A0A2P6QSG3-F1
#
_entry.id   AF-A0A2P6QSG3-F1
#
_cell.length_a   1.000
_cell.length_b   1.000
_cell.length_c   1.000
_cell.angle_alpha   90.00
_cell.angle_beta   90.00
_cell.angle_gamma   90.00
#
_symmetry.space_group_name_H-M   'P 1'
#
loop_
_entity.id
_entity.type
_entity.pdbx_description
1 polymer ?
#
loop_
_entity_poly.entity_id
_entity_poly.type
_entity_poly.pdbx_seq_one_letter_code
_entity_poly.pdbx_strand_id
1 'polypeptide(L)' 'MPKYLWGEAVLTASHLINRMSSSVLQNHIPLEVLSSHASLPSFHNLPARVFGCIAFVHIPKNQRSKLEPRA' A
#
# COMPACT_ATOMS: atom_id res chain seq x y z
N MET A 1 7.62 -3.41 14.90
CA MET A 1 6.15 -3.42 14.95
C MET A 1 5.70 -3.97 16.28
N PRO A 2 4.94 -3.22 17.10
CA PRO A 2 4.36 -3.73 18.33
C PRO A 2 3.56 -5.02 18.12
N LYS A 3 3.70 -6.01 19.02
CA LYS A 3 3.10 -7.34 18.85
C LYS A 3 1.57 -7.30 18.65
N TYR A 4 0.89 -6.38 19.32
CA TYR A 4 -0.57 -6.22 19.21
C TYR A 4 -1.04 -5.75 17.83
N LEU A 5 -0.15 -5.22 16.97
CA LEU A 5 -0.47 -4.77 15.62
C LEU A 5 -0.17 -5.82 14.53
N TRP A 6 0.38 -6.98 14.89
CA TRP A 6 0.82 -7.95 13.88
C TRP A 6 -0.33 -8.48 13.01
N GLY A 7 -1.51 -8.71 13.61
CA GLY A 7 -2.70 -9.11 12.85
C GLY A 7 -3.08 -8.08 11.79
N GLU A 8 -3.20 -6.81 12.18
CA GLU A 8 -3.52 -5.71 11.28
C GLU A 8 -2.45 -5.53 10.20
N ALA A 9 -1.17 -5.69 10.55
CA ALA A 9 -0.06 -5.59 9.61
C ALA A 9 -0.12 -6.68 8.53
N VAL A 10 -0.36 -7.93 8.92
CA VAL A 10 -0.49 -9.07 7.99
C VAL A 10 -1.74 -8.92 7.12
N LEU A 11 -2.87 -8.50 7.70
CA LEU A 11 -4.11 -8.23 6.95
C LEU A 11 -3.91 -7.11 5.93
N THR A 12 -3.27 -6.00 6.33
CA THR A 12 -3.00 -4.87 5.43
C THR A 12 -2.03 -5.28 4.32
N ALA A 13 -0.95 -5.98 4.64
CA ALA A 13 0.03 -6.44 3.65
C ALA A 13 -0.61 -7.39 2.63
N SER A 14 -1.35 -8.40 3.09
CA SER A 14 -2.03 -9.35 2.21
C SER A 14 -3.09 -8.67 1.33
N HIS A 15 -3.85 -7.72 1.88
CA HIS A 15 -4.81 -6.93 1.11
C HIS A 15 -4.15 -6.11 0.00
N LEU A 16 -3.04 -5.43 0.30
CA LEU A 16 -2.29 -4.66 -0.69
C LEU A 16 -1.68 -5.56 -1.76
N ILE A 17 -1.02 -6.65 -1.36
CA ILE A 17 -0.41 -7.62 -2.29
C ILE A 17 -1.47 -8.16 -3.26
N ASN A 18 -2.65 -8.52 -2.76
CA ASN A 18 -3.72 -9.06 -3.60
C ASN A 18 -4.32 -8.01 -4.55
N ARG A 19 -4.15 -6.71 -4.29
CA ARG A 19 -4.77 -5.61 -5.04
C ARG A 19 -3.80 -4.75 -5.86
N MET A 20 -2.50 -4.99 -5.74
CA MET A 20 -1.48 -4.30 -6.52
C MET A 20 -1.12 -5.12 -7.75
N SER A 21 -0.72 -4.47 -8.84
CA SER A 21 -0.17 -5.16 -10.00
C SER A 21 1.10 -5.93 -9.63
N SER A 22 1.21 -7.15 -10.14
CA SER A 22 2.39 -7.99 -9.92
C SER A 22 3.08 -8.30 -11.25
N SER A 23 4.38 -8.05 -11.35
CA SER A 23 5.17 -8.34 -12.55
C SER A 23 5.18 -9.82 -12.91
N VAL A 24 5.08 -10.70 -11.91
CA VAL A 24 4.97 -12.15 -12.08
C VAL A 24 3.66 -12.54 -12.80
N LEU A 25 2.62 -11.73 -12.64
CA LEU A 25 1.32 -11.88 -13.31
C LEU A 25 1.18 -10.92 -14.50
N GLN A 26 2.28 -10.58 -15.19
CA GLN A 26 2.25 -9.65 -16.33
C GLN A 26 1.62 -8.28 -15.99
N ASN A 27 1.83 -7.82 -14.76
CA ASN A 27 1.24 -6.61 -14.18
C ASN A 27 -0.28 -6.66 -13.98
N HIS A 28 -0.91 -7.83 -14.03
CA HIS A 28 -2.27 -8.02 -13.57
C HIS A 28 -2.37 -8.01 -12.04
N ILE A 29 -3.58 -7.71 -11.55
CA ILE A 29 -3.91 -7.69 -10.13
C ILE A 29 -4.23 -9.13 -9.68
N PRO A 30 -3.55 -9.67 -8.64
CA PRO A 30 -3.77 -11.06 -8.21
C PRO A 30 -5.21 -11.39 -7.86
N LEU A 31 -5.95 -10.45 -7.23
CA LEU A 31 -7.37 -10.63 -6.89
C LEU A 31 -8.24 -10.82 -8.14
N GLU A 32 -7.96 -10.09 -9.22
CA GLU A 32 -8.69 -10.21 -10.49
C GLU A 32 -8.39 -11.56 -11.15
N VAL A 33 -7.11 -11.93 -11.19
CA VAL A 33 -6.70 -13.25 -11.70
C VAL A 33 -7.39 -14.37 -10.91
N LEU A 34 -7.40 -14.29 -9.58
CA LEU A 34 -8.07 -15.28 -8.73
C LEU A 34 -9.59 -15.32 -8.97
N SER A 35 -10.23 -14.17 -9.17
CA SER A 35 -11.66 -14.08 -9.46
C SER A 35 -12.07 -14.76 -10.77
N SER A 36 -11.13 -14.87 -11.73
CA SER A 36 -11.35 -15.60 -12.97
C SER A 36 -11.34 -17.13 -12.80
N HIS A 37 -10.75 -17.63 -11.71
CA HIS A 37 -10.60 -19.06 -11.43
C HIS A 37 -11.51 -19.57 -10.30
N ALA A 38 -11.99 -18.70 -9.42
CA ALA A 38 -12.84 -19.07 -8.29
C ALA A 38 -13.84 -17.97 -7.93
N SER A 39 -15.01 -18.37 -7.44
CA SER A 39 -15.98 -17.43 -6.86
C SER A 39 -15.44 -16.87 -5.55
N LEU A 40 -15.29 -15.55 -5.47
CA LEU A 40 -14.81 -14.87 -4.29
C LEU A 40 -15.98 -14.27 -3.49
N PRO A 41 -15.95 -14.34 -2.15
CA PRO A 41 -16.95 -13.68 -1.32
C PRO A 41 -16.89 -12.14 -1.51
N SER A 42 -18.04 -11.47 -1.46
CA SER A 42 -18.16 -10.03 -1.72
C SER A 42 -17.52 -9.13 -0.64
N PHE A 43 -16.98 -9.70 0.43
CA PHE A 43 -16.43 -8.99 1.59
C PHE A 43 -14.89 -8.94 1.56
N HIS A 44 -14.33 -8.13 0.67
CA HIS A 44 -12.87 -7.92 0.61
C HIS A 44 -12.44 -6.47 0.84
N ASN A 45 -13.31 -5.60 1.32
CA ASN A 45 -12.97 -4.21 1.61
C ASN A 45 -12.57 -4.07 3.08
N LEU A 46 -11.25 -4.04 3.32
CA LEU A 46 -10.73 -3.51 4.58
C LEU A 46 -11.11 -2.03 4.66
N PRO A 47 -11.71 -1.55 5.76
CA PRO A 47 -12.00 -0.14 5.92
C PRO A 47 -10.68 0.63 5.88
N ALA A 48 -10.62 1.68 5.06
CA ALA A 48 -9.47 2.56 5.05
C ALA A 48 -9.30 3.18 6.44
N ARG A 49 -8.21 2.83 7.13
CA ARG A 49 -7.81 3.50 8.37
C ARG A 49 -6.64 4.41 8.07
N VAL A 50 -6.78 5.67 8.46
CA VAL A 50 -5.66 6.60 8.46
C VAL A 50 -4.73 6.18 9.60
N PHE A 51 -3.58 5.61 9.26
CA PHE A 51 -2.50 5.46 10.22
C PHE A 51 -1.94 6.86 10.47
N GLY A 52 -2.26 7.45 11.62
CA GLY A 52 -1.70 8.73 12.04
C GLY A 52 -0.20 8.59 12.32
N CYS A 53 0.62 8.73 11.29
CA CYS A 53 2.07 8.86 11.41
C CYS A 53 2.53 10.12 10.68
N ILE A 54 3.57 10.76 11.22
CA ILE A 54 4.21 11.89 10.55
C ILE A 54 4.98 11.33 9.36
N ALA A 55 4.44 11.51 8.16
CA ALA A 55 5.12 11.19 6.91
C ALA A 55 5.75 12.46 6.33
N PHE A 56 7.03 12.39 5.98
CA PHE A 56 7.70 13.46 5.24
C PHE A 56 7.59 13.17 3.75
N VAL A 57 7.09 14.13 2.98
CA VAL A 57 7.05 14.02 1.52
C VAL A 57 8.48 14.10 0.98
N HIS A 58 8.87 13.17 0.09
CA HIS A 58 10.14 13.27 -0.61
C HIS A 58 10.08 14.43 -1.61
N ILE A 59 10.89 15.46 -1.38
CA ILE A 59 11.08 16.56 -2.32
C ILE A 59 12.19 16.16 -3.31
N PRO A 60 11.89 16.06 -4.63
CA PRO A 60 12.87 15.85 -5.68
C PRO A 60 14.06 16.81 -5.59
N LYS A 61 15.26 16.36 -5.96
CA LYS A 61 16.49 17.14 -5.78
C LYS A 61 16.40 18.57 -6.33
N ASN A 62 15.78 18.74 -7.50
CA ASN A 62 15.58 20.02 -8.19
C ASN A 62 14.60 20.98 -7.50
N GLN A 63 13.84 20.51 -6.50
CA GLN A 63 12.84 21.31 -5.78
C GLN A 63 13.25 21.60 -4.32
N ARG A 64 14.46 21.19 -3.90
CA ARG A 64 14.94 21.40 -2.52
C ARG A 64 15.51 22.80 -2.36
N SER A 65 14.90 23.62 -1.50
CA SER A 65 15.36 24.99 -1.20
C SER A 65 15.86 25.17 0.25
N LYS A 66 15.89 24.09 1.04
CA LYS A 66 16.14 24.16 2.50
C LYS A 66 17.53 24.70 2.88
N LEU A 67 18.48 24.69 1.95
CA LEU A 67 19.86 25.15 2.12
C LEU A 67 20.25 26.30 1.17
N GLU A 68 19.29 26.85 0.43
CA GLU A 68 19.55 28.01 -0.42
C GLU A 68 19.78 29.26 0.45
N PRO A 69 20.69 30.17 0.06
CA PRO A 69 20.87 31.45 0.73
C PRO A 69 19.52 32.19 0.81
N ARG A 70 19.17 32.67 2.00
CA ARG A 70 18.02 33.57 2.18
C ARG A 70 18.53 35.00 2.23
N ALA A 71 17.90 35.89 1.48
CA ALA A 71 18.16 37.33 1.51
C ALA A 71 17.68 37.95 2.83
#